data_AF-A0A7L0XA04-F1
#
_entry.id   AF-A0A7L0XA04-F1
#
_cell.length_a   1.000
_cell.length_b   1.000
_cell.length_c   1.000
_cell.angle_alpha   90.00
_cell.angle_beta   90.00
_cell.angle_gamma   90.00
#
_symmetry.space_group_name_H-M   'P 1'
#
loop_
_entity.id
_entity.type
_entity.pdbx_description
1 polymer ?
#
loop_
_entity_poly.entity_id
_entity_poly.type
_entity_poly.pdbx_seq_one_letter_code
_entity_poly.pdbx_strand_id
1 'polypeptide(L)'
;GKDGFCPARAGLFPSYDCRAWCWHDGECPGKEKCCLSGCDSVCLPPSQEKPGICPLAEEALLATSPCGTTCIQDWQCPGAEKCCRSSRCGHVCLAPEPDKPGECPKVRPQQTSEPCKEEDSCAHDRDCPRQEKCCFSGCAMR
;
A
#
# COMPACT_ATOMS: atom_id res chain seq x y z
N GLY A 1 17.66 -9.13 11.66
CA GLY A 1 16.41 -8.40 11.37
C GLY A 1 15.28 -9.07 12.11
N LYS A 2 14.22 -8.33 12.40
CA LYS A 2 13.00 -8.87 13.01
C LYS A 2 11.98 -9.25 11.94
N ASP A 3 11.11 -10.20 12.28
CA ASP A 3 10.08 -10.74 11.39
C ASP A 3 9.07 -9.67 10.95
N GLY A 4 8.54 -9.85 9.74
CA GLY A 4 7.60 -8.94 9.10
C GLY A 4 8.26 -7.80 8.34
N PHE A 5 7.43 -6.93 7.78
CA PHE A 5 7.83 -5.83 6.89
C PHE A 5 7.60 -4.48 7.54
N CYS A 6 8.30 -3.44 7.05
CA CYS A 6 7.93 -2.09 7.41
C CYS A 6 6.54 -1.76 6.85
N PRO A 7 5.66 -1.09 7.61
CA PRO A 7 4.36 -0.67 7.09
C PRO A 7 4.55 0.41 6.01
N ALA A 8 3.64 0.48 5.05
CA ALA A 8 3.70 1.37 3.89
C ALA A 8 3.51 2.87 4.22
N ARG A 9 3.68 3.31 5.48
CA ARG A 9 3.37 4.66 5.96
C ARG A 9 4.18 5.73 5.22
N ALA A 10 3.66 6.18 4.10
CA ALA A 10 4.09 7.38 3.40
C ALA A 10 3.54 8.59 4.18
N GLY A 11 4.19 8.89 5.31
CA GLY A 11 3.91 10.10 6.06
C GLY A 11 4.16 11.32 5.18
N LEU A 12 3.18 12.24 5.14
CA LEU A 12 3.39 13.59 4.62
C LEU A 12 4.53 14.26 5.41
N PHE A 13 5.45 14.93 4.71
CA PHE A 13 6.55 15.71 5.29
C PHE A 13 5.99 16.89 6.09
N PRO A 14 5.95 16.83 7.44
CA PRO A 14 5.49 17.98 8.22
C PRO A 14 6.63 19.00 8.38
N SER A 15 7.88 18.56 8.18
CA SER A 15 9.09 19.31 8.46
C SER A 15 10.24 18.82 7.56
N TYR A 16 11.18 19.71 7.27
CA TYR A 16 12.42 19.43 6.50
C TYR A 16 13.52 18.82 7.37
N ASP A 17 13.27 18.64 8.66
CA ASP A 17 14.25 18.22 9.66
C ASP A 17 14.12 16.71 9.90
N CYS A 18 14.83 15.94 9.07
CA CYS A 18 14.81 14.48 9.09
C CYS A 18 15.67 13.93 10.23
N ARG A 19 15.13 13.00 11.02
CA ARG A 19 15.80 12.42 12.19
C ARG A 19 15.76 10.89 12.18
N ALA A 20 16.92 10.30 12.45
CA ALA A 20 17.03 8.86 12.71
C ALA A 20 16.91 8.58 14.21
N TRP A 21 15.78 8.00 14.63
CA TRP A 21 15.56 7.50 15.99
C TRP A 21 16.02 6.06 16.16
N CYS A 22 16.23 5.36 15.04
CA CYS A 22 16.81 4.03 14.98
C CYS A 22 17.63 3.86 13.70
N TRP A 23 18.56 2.90 13.68
CA TRP A 23 19.32 2.50 12.47
C TRP A 23 19.05 1.08 12.00
N HIS A 24 18.67 0.19 12.92
CA HIS A 24 18.31 -1.19 12.59
C HIS A 24 17.29 -1.75 13.59
N ASP A 25 16.59 -2.81 13.19
CA ASP A 25 15.51 -3.43 13.98
C ASP A 25 15.87 -3.77 15.43
N GLY A 26 17.15 -4.01 15.71
CA GLY A 26 17.65 -4.41 17.04
C GLY A 26 17.56 -3.30 18.09
N GLU A 27 17.50 -2.03 17.66
CA GLU A 27 17.35 -0.88 18.55
C GLU A 27 15.90 -0.68 19.00
N CYS A 28 14.94 -1.25 18.26
CA CYS A 28 13.53 -1.10 18.56
C CYS A 28 13.08 -2.10 19.65
N PRO A 29 12.11 -1.75 20.49
CA PRO A 29 11.60 -2.65 21.51
C PRO A 29 10.75 -3.80 20.91
N GLY A 30 10.70 -4.92 21.61
CA GLY A 30 9.84 -6.06 21.24
C GLY A 30 10.00 -6.53 19.79
N LYS A 31 8.88 -6.58 19.05
CA LYS A 31 8.83 -7.00 17.64
C LYS A 31 8.91 -5.83 16.64
N GLU A 32 9.05 -4.59 17.12
CA GLU A 32 9.06 -3.41 16.26
C GLU A 32 10.30 -3.36 15.38
N LYS A 33 10.13 -2.85 14.16
CA LYS A 33 11.18 -2.73 13.14
C LYS A 33 11.58 -1.28 12.96
N CYS A 34 12.83 -1.05 12.57
CA CYS A 34 13.29 0.29 12.24
C CYS A 34 12.91 0.62 10.80
N CYS A 35 12.00 1.57 10.63
CA CYS A 35 11.33 1.83 9.35
C CYS A 35 11.39 3.30 8.99
N LEU A 36 11.48 3.57 7.68
CA LEU A 36 11.38 4.92 7.15
C LEU A 36 9.92 5.37 7.18
N SER A 37 9.66 6.54 7.77
CA SER A 37 8.36 7.20 7.82
C SER A 37 8.53 8.64 7.37
N GLY A 38 8.17 8.94 6.12
CA GLY A 38 8.58 10.19 5.48
C GLY A 38 10.09 10.18 5.25
N CYS A 39 10.85 11.00 5.97
CA CYS A 39 12.31 10.94 6.00
C CYS A 39 12.91 10.56 7.37
N ASP A 40 12.06 10.30 8.37
CA ASP A 40 12.51 9.87 9.69
C ASP A 40 12.66 8.34 9.75
N SER A 41 13.63 7.86 10.53
CA SER A 41 13.73 6.43 10.87
C SER A 41 13.15 6.21 12.26
N VAL A 42 12.05 5.45 12.36
CA VAL A 42 11.31 5.24 13.61
C VAL A 42 10.97 3.77 13.83
N CYS A 43 10.79 3.38 15.09
CA CYS A 43 10.34 2.04 15.46
C CYS A 43 8.84 1.90 15.22
N LEU A 44 8.46 0.95 14.36
CA LEU A 44 7.07 0.68 14.00
C LEU A 44 6.72 -0.80 14.17
N PRO A 45 5.47 -1.13 14.55
CA PRO A 45 4.99 -2.50 14.50
C PRO A 45 5.13 -3.11 13.09
N PRO A 46 5.53 -4.38 12.97
CA PRO A 46 5.73 -5.01 11.67
C PRO A 46 4.39 -5.26 10.96
N SER A 47 4.38 -5.08 9.63
CA SER A 47 3.32 -5.50 8.73
C SER A 47 3.51 -6.96 8.31
N GLN A 48 2.40 -7.67 8.08
CA GLN A 48 2.43 -9.00 7.45
C GLN A 48 2.52 -8.93 5.92
N GLU A 49 2.08 -7.81 5.33
CA GLU A 49 2.11 -7.56 3.89
C GLU A 49 3.26 -6.65 3.52
N LYS A 50 3.81 -6.85 2.31
CA LYS A 50 4.84 -5.96 1.78
C LYS A 50 4.23 -4.62 1.37
N PRO A 51 4.97 -3.51 1.51
CA PRO A 51 4.54 -2.20 1.04
C PRO A 51 4.19 -2.14 -0.44
N GLY A 52 3.28 -1.23 -0.78
CA GLY A 52 2.83 -0.97 -2.15
C GLY A 52 1.61 -1.79 -2.56
N ILE A 53 1.10 -1.51 -3.76
CA ILE A 53 -0.08 -2.15 -4.33
C ILE A 53 0.28 -2.93 -5.58
N CYS A 54 -0.53 -3.92 -5.93
CA CYS A 54 -0.34 -4.64 -7.18
C CYS A 54 -0.64 -3.73 -8.39
N PRO A 55 0.20 -3.77 -9.45
CA PRO A 55 -0.11 -3.08 -10.68
C PRO A 55 -1.37 -3.65 -11.32
N LEU A 56 -2.07 -2.84 -12.12
CA LEU A 56 -3.20 -3.34 -12.90
C LEU A 56 -2.72 -4.39 -13.90
N ALA A 57 -3.51 -5.46 -14.03
CA ALA A 57 -3.14 -6.67 -14.72
C ALA A 57 -2.92 -6.51 -16.24
N GLU A 58 -3.24 -5.34 -16.81
CA GLU A 58 -3.08 -5.07 -18.25
C GLU A 58 -1.69 -4.53 -18.61
N GLU A 59 -1.07 -3.69 -17.79
CA GLU A 59 0.29 -3.17 -18.09
C GLU A 59 1.43 -4.12 -17.71
N ALA A 60 1.21 -5.06 -16.79
CA ALA A 60 2.27 -5.97 -16.32
C ALA A 60 2.69 -7.06 -17.32
N LEU A 61 2.00 -7.20 -18.46
CA LEU A 61 2.18 -8.33 -19.40
C LEU A 61 2.49 -7.90 -20.84
N LEU A 62 3.14 -6.75 -21.04
CA LEU A 62 3.70 -6.38 -22.35
C LEU A 62 5.07 -7.03 -22.65
N ALA A 63 5.56 -7.94 -21.80
CA ALA A 63 6.75 -8.72 -22.09
C ALA A 63 6.39 -10.20 -22.29
N THR A 64 6.51 -10.62 -23.54
CA THR A 64 6.65 -11.94 -24.20
C THR A 64 7.26 -13.13 -23.41
N SER A 65 6.99 -13.27 -22.10
CA SER A 65 7.63 -14.26 -21.21
C SER A 65 6.60 -15.24 -20.61
N PRO A 66 6.95 -16.51 -20.34
CA PRO A 66 6.11 -17.39 -19.53
C PRO A 66 5.79 -16.73 -18.19
N CYS A 67 4.61 -17.05 -17.65
CA CYS A 67 4.15 -16.59 -16.34
C CYS A 67 5.32 -16.49 -15.34
N GLY A 68 5.45 -15.34 -14.66
CA GLY A 68 6.50 -15.11 -13.66
C GLY A 68 6.41 -16.07 -12.48
N THR A 69 7.26 -15.87 -11.47
CA THR A 69 7.29 -16.71 -10.26
C THR A 69 5.92 -16.79 -9.61
N THR A 70 5.37 -18.00 -9.51
CA THR A 70 4.08 -18.23 -8.86
C THR A 70 4.20 -18.10 -7.34
N CYS A 71 3.15 -17.55 -6.73
CA CYS A 71 3.13 -17.26 -5.31
C CYS A 71 1.71 -17.41 -4.74
N ILE A 72 1.60 -17.45 -3.42
CA ILE A 72 0.32 -17.39 -2.69
C ILE A 72 0.29 -16.14 -1.80
N GLN A 73 1.44 -15.75 -1.25
CA GLN A 73 1.62 -14.60 -0.37
C GLN A 73 2.91 -13.84 -0.68
N ASP A 74 2.95 -12.56 -0.30
CA ASP A 74 4.06 -11.64 -0.57
C ASP A 74 5.43 -12.14 -0.09
N TRP A 75 5.49 -12.86 1.03
CA TRP A 75 6.75 -13.35 1.61
C TRP A 75 7.46 -14.37 0.72
N GLN A 76 6.74 -15.01 -0.20
CA GLN A 76 7.32 -15.94 -1.18
C GLN A 76 8.02 -15.20 -2.32
N CYS A 77 7.68 -13.93 -2.54
CA CYS A 77 8.27 -13.12 -3.58
C CYS A 77 9.61 -12.53 -3.10
N PRO A 78 10.62 -12.38 -3.97
CA PRO A 78 11.90 -11.81 -3.60
C PRO A 78 11.80 -10.29 -3.34
N GLY A 79 12.70 -9.76 -2.51
CA GLY A 79 12.83 -8.32 -2.28
C GLY A 79 11.51 -7.64 -1.88
N ALA A 80 11.14 -6.58 -2.61
CA ALA A 80 9.90 -5.82 -2.40
C ALA A 80 8.71 -6.32 -3.25
N GLU A 81 8.90 -7.36 -4.08
CA GLU A 81 7.83 -7.84 -4.97
C GLU A 81 6.65 -8.38 -4.17
N LYS A 82 5.44 -8.09 -4.65
CA LYS A 82 4.18 -8.53 -4.08
C LYS A 82 3.60 -9.67 -4.88
N CYS A 83 2.82 -10.51 -4.21
CA CYS A 83 2.10 -11.59 -4.84
C CYS A 83 0.78 -11.09 -5.42
N CYS A 84 0.74 -10.91 -6.74
CA CYS A 84 -0.32 -10.20 -7.43
C CYS A 84 -1.13 -11.10 -8.35
N ARG A 85 -2.44 -10.88 -8.39
CA ARG A 85 -3.34 -11.63 -9.27
C ARG A 85 -3.12 -11.22 -10.73
N SER A 86 -2.85 -12.20 -11.57
CA SER A 86 -2.73 -12.08 -13.02
C SER A 86 -3.91 -12.79 -13.69
N SER A 87 -4.50 -12.13 -14.70
CA SER A 87 -5.63 -12.67 -15.48
C SER A 87 -5.27 -13.97 -16.21
N ARG A 88 -4.00 -14.16 -16.58
CA ARG A 88 -3.53 -15.34 -17.34
C ARG A 88 -2.85 -16.40 -16.47
N CYS A 89 -2.25 -16.01 -15.36
CA CYS A 89 -1.30 -16.85 -14.62
C CYS A 89 -1.71 -17.15 -13.17
N GLY A 90 -2.89 -16.70 -12.72
CA GLY A 90 -3.31 -16.87 -11.33
C GLY A 90 -2.64 -15.82 -10.44
N HIS A 91 -1.58 -16.18 -9.70
CA HIS A 91 -0.82 -15.27 -8.85
C HIS A 91 0.67 -15.33 -9.17
N VAL A 92 1.28 -14.17 -9.40
CA VAL A 92 2.68 -14.03 -9.76
C VAL A 92 3.33 -12.89 -8.98
N CYS A 93 4.63 -13.02 -8.72
CA CYS A 93 5.41 -11.96 -8.11
C CYS A 93 5.61 -10.81 -9.09
N LEU A 94 5.18 -9.61 -8.69
CA LEU A 94 5.34 -8.39 -9.47
C LEU A 94 5.96 -7.28 -8.61
N ALA A 95 6.73 -6.41 -9.25
CA ALA A 95 7.16 -5.17 -8.61
C ALA A 95 5.92 -4.35 -8.23
N PRO A 96 5.82 -3.87 -6.98
CA PRO A 96 4.66 -3.12 -6.54
C PRO A 96 4.67 -1.70 -7.10
N GLU A 97 3.46 -1.14 -7.27
CA GLU A 97 3.29 0.29 -7.44
C GLU A 97 3.31 0.99 -6.07
N PRO A 98 3.84 2.22 -5.97
CA PRO A 98 3.75 3.00 -4.75
C PRO A 98 2.30 3.23 -4.33
N ASP A 99 1.98 3.00 -3.06
CA ASP A 99 0.69 3.42 -2.49
C ASP A 99 0.66 4.95 -2.39
N LYS A 100 -0.51 5.53 -2.64
CA LYS A 100 -0.71 6.97 -2.47
C LYS A 100 -0.73 7.32 -0.98
N PRO A 101 -0.02 8.39 -0.56
CA PRO A 101 0.09 8.76 0.84
C PRO A 101 -1.27 9.18 1.42
N GLY A 102 -1.44 8.98 2.73
CA GLY A 102 -2.65 9.33 3.48
C GLY A 102 -3.52 8.12 3.82
N GLU A 103 -4.55 8.37 4.65
CA GLU A 103 -5.56 7.36 5.01
C GLU A 103 -6.95 7.93 4.74
N CYS A 104 -7.87 7.09 4.27
CA CYS A 104 -9.25 7.50 4.11
C CYS A 104 -9.92 7.70 5.48
N PRO A 105 -10.70 8.77 5.66
CA PRO A 105 -11.45 8.97 6.89
C PRO A 105 -12.46 7.83 7.09
N LYS A 106 -12.64 7.40 8.34
CA LYS A 106 -13.66 6.40 8.69
C LYS A 106 -15.03 7.08 8.76
N VAL A 107 -15.69 7.17 7.62
CA VAL A 107 -17.02 7.79 7.49
C VAL A 107 -18.11 6.71 7.62
N ARG A 108 -19.19 7.02 8.33
CA ARG A 108 -20.39 6.16 8.37
C ARG A 108 -21.24 6.41 7.12
N PRO A 109 -21.88 5.38 6.55
CA PRO A 109 -22.85 5.60 5.47
C PRO A 109 -23.93 6.58 5.91
N GLN A 110 -24.32 7.49 5.01
CA GLN A 110 -25.44 8.39 5.25
C GLN A 110 -26.71 7.56 5.41
N GLN A 111 -27.31 7.62 6.59
CA GLN A 111 -28.60 6.96 6.86
C GLN A 111 -29.73 7.94 6.63
N THR A 112 -29.89 8.38 5.39
CA THR A 112 -31.03 9.18 4.96
C THR A 112 -32.14 8.27 4.45
N SER A 113 -33.39 8.67 4.64
CA SER A 113 -34.55 7.98 4.06
C SER A 113 -34.57 8.05 2.53
N GLU A 114 -33.93 9.08 1.96
CA GLU A 114 -33.70 9.17 0.52
C GLU A 114 -32.42 8.41 0.14
N PRO A 115 -32.46 7.59 -0.94
CA PRO A 115 -31.28 6.95 -1.49
C PRO A 115 -30.24 7.98 -1.90
N CYS A 116 -28.99 7.66 -1.63
CA CYS A 116 -27.83 8.32 -2.20
C CYS A 116 -27.94 8.39 -3.73
N LYS A 117 -27.94 9.61 -4.27
CA LYS A 117 -27.91 9.88 -5.73
C LYS A 117 -26.50 10.22 -6.23
N GLU A 118 -25.53 10.31 -5.33
CA GLU A 118 -24.15 10.57 -5.71
C GLU A 118 -23.56 9.29 -6.31
N GLU A 119 -22.93 9.44 -7.48
CA GLU A 119 -22.18 8.37 -8.13
C GLU A 119 -20.70 8.45 -7.76
N ASP A 120 -20.04 7.30 -7.83
CA ASP A 120 -18.60 7.16 -7.63
C ASP A 120 -17.83 7.93 -8.71
N SER A 121 -16.93 8.83 -8.30
CA SER A 121 -16.04 9.53 -9.24
C SER A 121 -14.70 8.82 -9.46
N CYS A 122 -14.40 7.82 -8.63
CA CYS A 122 -13.20 6.99 -8.69
C CYS A 122 -13.54 5.60 -8.16
N ALA A 123 -12.79 4.58 -8.57
CA ALA A 123 -12.86 3.23 -7.99
C ALA A 123 -11.61 2.92 -7.15
N HIS A 124 -10.46 3.48 -7.54
CA HIS A 124 -9.17 3.25 -6.92
C HIS A 124 -8.40 4.55 -6.78
N ASP A 125 -7.47 4.60 -5.82
CA ASP A 125 -6.56 5.73 -5.61
C ASP A 125 -5.90 6.22 -6.89
N ARG A 126 -5.52 5.31 -7.80
CA ARG A 126 -4.89 5.62 -9.09
C ARG A 126 -5.78 6.44 -10.04
N ASP A 127 -7.09 6.39 -9.88
CA ASP A 127 -8.05 7.13 -10.70
C ASP A 127 -8.04 8.62 -10.33
N CYS A 128 -7.64 8.94 -9.09
CA CYS A 128 -7.53 10.31 -8.62
C CYS A 128 -6.21 10.94 -9.12
N PRO A 129 -6.16 12.26 -9.34
CA PRO A 129 -4.93 12.93 -9.73
C PRO A 129 -3.92 12.99 -8.57
N ARG A 130 -2.64 13.18 -8.91
CA ARG A 130 -1.55 13.44 -7.94
C ARG A 130 -1.51 12.36 -6.83
N GLN A 131 -1.50 12.79 -5.57
CA GLN A 131 -1.40 11.94 -4.38
C GLN A 131 -2.74 11.76 -3.65
N GLU A 132 -3.85 12.07 -4.31
CA GLU A 132 -5.20 11.94 -3.73
C GLU A 132 -5.65 10.47 -3.71
N LYS A 133 -6.31 10.07 -2.62
CA LYS A 133 -6.87 8.72 -2.43
C LYS A 133 -8.36 8.73 -2.73
N CYS A 134 -8.85 7.62 -3.25
CA CYS A 134 -10.27 7.41 -3.53
C CYS A 134 -10.95 6.88 -2.27
N CYS A 135 -11.71 7.74 -1.60
CA CYS A 135 -12.24 7.49 -0.28
C CYS A 135 -13.77 7.51 -0.25
N PHE A 136 -14.34 6.71 0.66
CA PHE A 136 -15.78 6.72 0.86
C PHE A 136 -16.22 7.97 1.63
N SER A 137 -17.03 8.80 0.97
CA SER A 137 -17.56 10.05 1.53
C SER A 137 -18.81 9.89 2.40
N GLY A 138 -19.30 8.65 2.57
CA GLY A 138 -20.59 8.36 3.21
C GLY A 138 -21.71 8.08 2.22
N CYS A 139 -21.50 8.34 0.93
CA CYS A 139 -22.51 8.16 -0.12
C CYS A 139 -21.90 7.56 -1.40
N ALA A 140 -20.76 8.10 -1.83
CA ALA A 140 -20.01 7.65 -3.00
C ALA A 140 -18.49 7.68 -2.75
N MET A 141 -17.73 7.06 -3.63
CA MET A 141 -16.28 7.06 -3.70
C MET A 141 -15.77 8.33 -4.40
N ARG A 142 -14.86 9.07 -3.76
CA ARG A 142 -14.29 10.32 -4.28
C ARG A 142 -12.85 10.54 -3.84
#